data_AF-A0A547EDM1-F1
#
_entry.id   AF-A0A547EDM1-F1
#
_cell.length_a   1.000
_cell.length_b   1.000
_cell.length_c   1.000
_cell.angle_alpha   90.00
_cell.angle_beta   90.00
_cell.angle_gamma   90.00
#
_symmetry.space_group_name_H-M   'P 1'
#
loop_
_entity.id
_entity.type
_entity.pdbx_description
1 polymer ?
#
loop_
_entity_poly.entity_id
_entity_poly.type
_entity_poly.pdbx_seq_one_letter_code
_entity_poly.pdbx_strand_id
1 'polypeptide(L)'
;MEKIARLFRNGRNQAVRLPVEFEFDAEQVYVSKKENGDILLSLRSRNTEHWQRLFELLPAVVCDETFLDTKERNQSFEQRDPFEVA
;
A
#
# COMPACT_ATOMS: atom_id res chain seq x y z
N MET A 1 23.51 6.21 2.30
CA MET A 1 24.21 7.45 1.90
C MET A 1 23.30 8.61 2.24
N GLU A 2 23.83 9.65 2.90
CA GLU A 2 23.08 10.87 3.23
C GLU A 2 23.69 12.04 2.46
N LYS A 3 22.83 12.91 1.92
CA LYS A 3 23.23 14.15 1.26
C LYS A 3 22.29 15.27 1.67
N ILE A 4 22.86 16.46 1.84
CA ILE A 4 22.08 17.66 2.10
C ILE A 4 21.51 18.16 0.77
N ALA A 5 20.19 18.14 0.64
CA ALA A 5 19.48 18.71 -0.49
C ALA A 5 19.02 20.14 -0.17
N ARG A 6 18.93 21.00 -1.19
CA ARG A 6 18.43 22.37 -1.01
C ARG A 6 16.91 22.41 -1.13
N LEU A 7 16.28 23.08 -0.18
CA LEU A 7 14.87 23.44 -0.23
C LEU A 7 14.72 24.80 -0.91
N PHE A 8 13.70 24.93 -1.77
CA PHE A 8 13.36 26.17 -2.43
C PHE A 8 11.84 26.30 -2.60
N ARG A 9 11.37 27.47 -3.04
CA ARG A 9 9.94 27.71 -3.29
C ARG A 9 9.67 27.63 -4.78
N ASN A 10 8.60 26.93 -5.14
CA ASN A 10 8.01 26.95 -6.49
C ASN A 10 6.59 27.48 -6.36
N GLY A 11 6.43 28.79 -6.56
CA GLY A 11 5.20 29.51 -6.24
C GLY A 11 4.84 29.39 -4.75
N ARG A 12 3.63 28.88 -4.47
CA ARG A 12 3.13 28.66 -3.09
C ARG A 12 3.68 27.38 -2.45
N ASN A 13 4.26 26.49 -3.24
CA ASN A 13 4.71 25.18 -2.80
C ASN A 13 6.20 25.19 -2.43
N GLN A 14 6.60 24.27 -1.54
CA GLN A 14 8.00 23.99 -1.26
C GLN A 14 8.47 22.83 -2.15
N ALA A 15 9.69 22.92 -2.65
CA ALA A 15 10.31 21.90 -3.48
C ALA A 15 11.71 21.56 -2.95
N VAL A 16 12.15 20.33 -3.23
CA VAL A 16 13.48 19.82 -2.89
C VAL A 16 14.24 19.62 -4.21
N ARG A 17 15.47 20.13 -4.30
CA ARG A 17 16.35 19.82 -5.43
C ARG A 17 17.04 18.48 -5.17
N LEU A 18 16.64 17.45 -5.91
CA LEU A 18 17.28 16.14 -5.83
C LEU A 18 18.71 16.20 -6.41
N PRO A 19 19.73 15.75 -5.67
CA PRO A 19 21.04 15.45 -6.23
C PRO A 19 20.95 14.36 -7.32
N VAL A 20 21.88 14.36 -8.27
CA VAL A 20 21.87 13.44 -9.44
C VAL A 20 21.88 11.97 -9.02
N GLU A 21 22.54 11.64 -7.92
CA GLU A 21 22.58 10.29 -7.37
C GLU A 21 21.23 9.79 -6.82
N PHE A 22 20.24 10.67 -6.66
CA PHE A 22 18.87 10.35 -6.23
C PHE A 22 17.82 10.69 -7.30
N GLU A 23 18.24 10.89 -8.54
CA GLU A 23 17.32 11.16 -9.65
C GLU A 23 16.45 9.93 -9.96
N PHE A 24 15.17 10.18 -10.25
CA PHE A 24 14.22 9.14 -10.63
C PHE A 24 14.12 9.07 -12.15
N ASP A 25 14.11 7.86 -12.70
CA ASP A 25 13.74 7.61 -14.10
C ASP A 25 12.20 7.57 -14.24
N ALA A 26 11.54 8.68 -13.90
CA ALA A 26 10.09 8.83 -13.96
C ALA A 26 9.67 10.31 -13.94
N GLU A 27 8.51 10.61 -14.51
CA GLU A 27 7.94 11.96 -14.48
C GLU A 27 7.30 12.34 -13.15
N GLN A 28 6.86 11.34 -12.37
CA GLN A 28 6.12 11.54 -11.12
C GLN A 28 6.48 10.47 -10.08
N VAL A 29 6.34 10.83 -8.81
CA VAL A 29 6.56 9.95 -7.66
C VAL A 29 5.40 10.07 -6.68
N TYR A 30 5.16 9.01 -5.91
CA TYR A 30 4.28 9.04 -4.76
C TYR A 30 5.02 9.64 -3.57
N VAL A 31 4.33 10.52 -2.84
CA VAL A 31 4.84 11.17 -1.62
C VAL A 31 4.03 10.65 -0.44
N SER A 32 4.71 10.13 0.58
CA SER A 32 4.07 9.71 1.83
C SER A 32 4.83 10.25 3.03
N LYS A 33 4.09 10.62 4.08
CA LYS A 33 4.65 11.03 5.36
C LYS A 33 4.60 9.86 6.33
N LYS A 34 5.75 9.50 6.90
CA LYS A 34 5.88 8.48 7.95
C LYS A 34 5.50 9.06 9.31
N GLU A 35 5.23 8.17 10.27
CA GLU A 35 4.86 8.57 11.64
C GLU A 35 5.96 9.36 12.35
N ASN A 36 7.23 9.05 12.07
CA ASN A 36 8.39 9.80 12.57
C ASN A 36 8.55 11.19 11.92
N GLY A 37 7.71 11.55 10.95
CA GLY A 37 7.73 12.84 10.27
C GLY A 37 8.49 12.83 8.94
N ASP A 38 9.22 11.77 8.61
CA ASP A 38 9.99 11.67 7.38
C ASP A 38 9.08 11.67 6.15
N ILE A 39 9.59 12.27 5.06
CA ILE A 39 8.94 12.23 3.75
C ILE A 39 9.62 11.16 2.90
N LEU A 40 8.85 10.17 2.49
CA LEU A 40 9.27 9.13 1.57
C LEU A 40 8.77 9.44 0.15
N LEU A 41 9.68 9.43 -0.80
CA LEU A 41 9.41 9.46 -2.24
C LEU A 41 9.56 8.05 -2.79
N SER A 42 8.54 7.52 -3.47
CA SER A 42 8.54 6.17 -4.05
C SER A 42 7.96 6.17 -5.46
N LEU A 43 8.50 5.33 -6.33
CA LEU A 43 7.92 5.04 -7.65
C LEU A 43 6.69 4.12 -7.54
N ARG A 44 6.52 3.45 -6.40
CA ARG A 44 5.41 2.54 -6.16
C ARG A 44 4.38 3.23 -5.29
N SER A 45 3.11 3.06 -5.64
CA SER A 45 2.03 3.45 -4.75
C SER A 45 2.04 2.57 -3.52
N ARG A 46 1.66 3.12 -2.36
CA ARG A 46 1.45 2.33 -1.13
C ARG A 46 0.50 1.14 -1.38
N ASN A 47 -0.52 1.33 -2.22
CA ASN A 47 -1.44 0.24 -2.57
C ASN A 47 -0.72 -0.88 -3.31
N THR A 48 0.15 -0.56 -4.27
CA THR A 48 0.93 -1.56 -5.03
C THR A 48 1.91 -2.31 -4.13
N GLU A 49 2.60 -1.61 -3.22
CA GLU A 49 3.48 -2.24 -2.22
C GLU A 49 2.70 -3.17 -1.28
N HIS A 50 1.50 -2.77 -0.84
CA HIS A 50 0.65 -3.61 0.01
C HIS A 50 0.21 -4.90 -0.70
N TRP A 51 -0.18 -4.80 -1.98
CA TRP A 51 -0.54 -5.99 -2.77
C TRP A 51 0.65 -6.91 -2.99
N GLN A 52 1.83 -6.38 -3.30
CA GLN A 52 3.04 -7.20 -3.41
C GLN A 52 3.35 -7.94 -2.11
N ARG A 53 3.29 -7.23 -0.98
CA ARG A 53 3.49 -7.84 0.34
C ARG A 53 2.46 -8.93 0.63
N LEU A 54 1.19 -8.74 0.24
CA LEU A 54 0.17 -9.78 0.38
C LEU A 54 0.58 -11.02 -0.43
N PHE A 55 0.95 -10.86 -1.70
CA PHE A 55 1.36 -11.97 -2.56
C PHE A 55 2.61 -12.69 -2.04
N GLU A 56 3.56 -11.97 -1.44
CA GLU A 56 4.75 -12.55 -0.79
C GLU A 56 4.39 -13.40 0.45
N LEU A 57 3.30 -13.04 1.15
CA LEU A 57 2.83 -13.77 2.33
C LEU A 57 1.94 -14.97 1.99
N LEU A 58 1.31 -15.01 0.81
CA LEU A 58 0.41 -16.11 0.42
C LEU A 58 1.02 -17.51 0.56
N PRO A 59 2.30 -17.76 0.19
CA PRO A 59 2.89 -19.09 0.33
C PRO A 59 3.05 -19.56 1.79
N ALA A 60 3.08 -18.65 2.76
CA ALA A 60 3.13 -18.99 4.18
C ALA A 60 1.76 -19.36 4.75
N VAL A 61 0.68 -19.12 4.01
CA VAL A 61 -0.66 -19.52 4.42
C VAL A 61 -0.84 -21.01 4.12
N VAL A 62 -0.98 -21.80 5.18
CA VAL A 62 -1.34 -23.21 5.08
C VAL A 62 -2.86 -23.31 5.10
N CYS A 63 -3.42 -23.80 4.00
CA CYS A 63 -4.83 -24.11 3.87
C CYS A 63 -4.99 -25.63 3.79
N ASP A 64 -6.07 -26.16 4.38
CA ASP A 64 -6.44 -27.55 4.15
C ASP A 64 -7.03 -27.73 2.74
N GLU A 65 -7.20 -28.98 2.31
CA GLU A 65 -7.76 -29.30 0.99
C GLU A 65 -9.23 -28.88 0.84
N THR A 66 -9.91 -28.60 1.96
CA THR A 66 -11.31 -28.17 1.99
C THR A 66 -11.46 -26.65 1.85
N PHE A 67 -10.41 -25.87 2.13
CA PHE A 67 -10.46 -24.42 2.18
C PHE A 67 -10.88 -23.80 0.83
N LEU A 68 -12.00 -23.09 0.87
CA LEU A 68 -12.66 -22.46 -0.27
C LEU A 68 -13.02 -23.44 -1.40
N ASP A 69 -13.21 -24.72 -1.10
CA ASP A 69 -13.70 -25.68 -2.07
C ASP A 69 -15.17 -25.39 -2.47
N THR A 70 -15.67 -26.08 -3.51
CA THR A 70 -17.04 -25.84 -4.00
C THR A 70 -18.11 -26.18 -2.96
N LYS A 71 -17.86 -27.14 -2.06
CA LYS A 71 -18.82 -27.57 -1.03
C LYS A 71 -18.85 -26.57 0.12
N GLU A 72 -17.69 -26.12 0.61
CA GLU A 72 -17.56 -25.12 1.67
C GLU A 72 -18.15 -23.77 1.23
N ARG A 73 -17.89 -23.37 -0.02
CA ARG A 73 -18.44 -22.12 -0.57
C ARG A 73 -19.93 -22.17 -0.85
N ASN A 74 -20.54 -23.35 -0.91
CA ASN A 74 -21.98 -23.51 -1.11
C ASN A 74 -22.74 -23.30 0.21
N GLN A 75 -22.58 -22.11 0.79
CA GLN A 75 -23.25 -21.72 2.02
C GLN A 75 -24.74 -21.50 1.73
N SER A 76 -25.59 -21.94 2.65
CA SER A 76 -27.03 -21.68 2.58
C SER A 76 -27.31 -20.19 2.73
N PHE A 77 -28.27 -19.69 1.98
CA PHE A 77 -28.78 -18.34 2.16
C PHE A 77 -29.63 -18.33 3.46
N GLU A 78 -29.14 -17.71 4.53
CA GLU A 78 -29.94 -17.40 5.71
C GLU A 78 -30.54 -16.00 5.56
N GLN A 79 -31.87 -15.91 5.50
CA GLN A 79 -32.55 -14.62 5.64
C GLN A 79 -32.53 -14.25 7.12
N ARG A 80 -31.55 -13.43 7.51
CA ARG A 80 -31.54 -12.82 8.84
C ARG A 80 -32.29 -11.51 8.78
N ASP A 81 -33.45 -11.43 9.41
CA ASP A 81 -34.13 -10.15 9.63
C ASP A 81 -33.52 -9.46 10.86
N PRO A 82 -32.81 -8.33 10.70
CA PRO A 82 -32.24 -7.60 11.83
C PRO A 82 -33.30 -6.99 12.76
N PHE A 83 -34.60 -7.09 12.44
CA PHE A 83 -35.72 -6.61 13.26
C PHE A 83 -36.65 -7.73 13.76
N GLU A 84 -36.38 -9.00 13.48
CA GLU A 84 -37.09 -10.09 14.16
C GLU A 84 -36.69 -10.10 15.65
N VAL A 85 -37.68 -9.96 16.53
CA VAL A 85 -37.48 -9.98 17.98
C VAL A 85 -37.15 -11.41 18.40
N ALA A 86 -36.03 -11.58 19.12
CA ALA A 86 -35.54 -12.86 19.63
C ALA A 86 -36.52 -13.58 20.58
#